data_AF-A0A8S2N0V5-F1
#
_entry.id   AF-A0A8S2N0V5-F1
#
_cell.length_a   1.000
_cell.length_b   1.000
_cell.length_c   1.000
_cell.angle_alpha   90.00
_cell.angle_beta   90.00
_cell.angle_gamma   90.00
#
_symmetry.space_group_name_H-M   'P 1'
#
loop_
_entity.id
_entity.type
_entity.pdbx_description
1 polymer ?
#
loop_
_entity_poly.entity_id
_entity_poly.type
_entity_poly.pdbx_seq_one_letter_code
_entity_poly.pdbx_strand_id
1 'polypeptide(L)'
;MSISPPEAPPYPTTPEDDRENEETSTSAYAEILSFQWCFGFNKDLPVLNLSINNTKKLFFVASQIGVLYDFANNRQQLLIGHV
;
A
#
# COMPACT_ATOMS: atom_id res chain seq x y z
N MET A 1 -46.40 -11.70 -42.40
CA MET A 1 -45.21 -11.92 -43.24
C MET A 1 -44.03 -11.29 -42.51
N SER A 2 -43.11 -12.11 -41.99
CA SER A 2 -41.89 -11.66 -41.30
C SER A 2 -40.72 -11.82 -42.26
N ILE A 3 -39.92 -10.78 -42.45
CA ILE A 3 -38.74 -10.79 -43.32
C ILE A 3 -37.50 -10.77 -42.45
N SER A 4 -36.70 -11.83 -42.51
CA SER A 4 -35.39 -11.93 -41.84
C SER A 4 -34.36 -11.01 -42.51
N PRO A 5 -33.39 -10.44 -41.76
CA PRO A 5 -32.36 -9.60 -42.35
C PRO A 5 -31.35 -10.43 -43.16
N PRO A 6 -30.68 -9.83 -44.16
CA PRO A 6 -29.72 -10.53 -45.01
C PRO A 6 -28.46 -10.94 -44.23
N GLU A 7 -27.99 -12.15 -44.49
CA GLU A 7 -26.78 -12.74 -43.90
C GLU A 7 -25.54 -11.97 -44.39
N ALA A 8 -24.72 -11.48 -43.44
CA ALA A 8 -23.52 -10.71 -43.75
C ALA A 8 -22.39 -11.63 -44.26
N PRO A 9 -21.54 -11.17 -45.19
CA PRO A 9 -20.42 -11.98 -45.68
C PRO A 9 -19.42 -12.30 -44.54
N PRO A 10 -18.71 -13.44 -44.63
CA PRO A 10 -17.74 -13.82 -43.60
C PRO A 10 -16.61 -12.79 -43.53
N TYR A 11 -16.31 -12.31 -42.32
CA TYR A 11 -15.20 -11.41 -42.07
C TYR A 11 -13.85 -12.09 -42.38
N PRO A 12 -12.84 -11.35 -42.86
CA PRO A 12 -11.49 -11.91 -43.03
C PRO A 12 -10.93 -12.22 -41.65
N THR A 13 -10.53 -13.46 -41.41
CA THR A 13 -9.76 -13.85 -40.23
C THR A 13 -8.38 -13.19 -40.30
N THR A 14 -8.09 -12.30 -39.36
CA THR A 14 -6.74 -11.76 -39.12
C THR A 14 -5.76 -12.92 -38.89
N PRO A 15 -4.57 -12.92 -39.52
CA PRO A 15 -3.54 -13.90 -39.20
C PRO A 15 -3.14 -13.74 -37.74
N GLU A 16 -3.15 -14.84 -37.01
CA GLU A 16 -2.76 -14.88 -35.60
C GLU A 16 -1.27 -14.50 -35.50
N ASP A 17 -0.99 -13.39 -34.81
CA ASP A 17 0.35 -12.90 -34.55
C ASP A 17 0.91 -13.72 -33.37
N ASP A 18 1.57 -14.84 -33.69
CA ASP A 18 2.29 -15.72 -32.75
C ASP A 18 3.52 -15.02 -32.16
N ARG A 19 3.34 -13.85 -31.54
CA ARG A 19 4.35 -13.28 -30.67
C ARG A 19 4.19 -13.92 -29.31
N GLU A 20 4.95 -14.99 -29.11
CA GLU A 20 5.31 -15.49 -27.78
C GLU A 20 5.85 -14.31 -26.98
N ASN A 21 4.98 -13.72 -26.17
CA ASN A 21 5.31 -12.70 -25.21
C ASN A 21 6.04 -13.43 -24.07
N GLU A 22 7.35 -13.60 -24.20
CA GLU A 22 8.21 -13.87 -23.05
C GLU A 22 8.08 -12.68 -22.10
N GLU A 23 7.08 -12.76 -21.22
CA GLU A 23 6.95 -11.91 -20.04
C GLU A 23 8.13 -12.20 -19.13
N THR A 24 9.28 -11.65 -19.50
CA THR A 24 10.42 -11.49 -18.61
C THR A 24 9.91 -10.62 -17.49
N SER A 25 9.56 -11.28 -16.39
CA SER A 25 9.18 -10.74 -15.10
C SER A 25 10.34 -9.92 -14.55
N THR A 26 10.57 -8.76 -15.15
CA THR A 26 11.35 -7.69 -14.55
C THR A 26 10.43 -7.08 -13.51
N SER A 27 10.29 -7.76 -12.38
CA SER A 27 9.87 -7.11 -11.15
C SER A 27 10.96 -6.11 -10.84
N ALA A 28 10.84 -4.92 -11.44
CA ALA A 28 11.48 -3.72 -10.96
C ALA A 28 10.89 -3.50 -9.57
N TYR A 29 11.47 -4.17 -8.57
CA TYR A 29 11.32 -3.80 -7.18
C TYR A 29 11.93 -2.41 -7.08
N ALA A 30 11.12 -1.40 -7.37
CA ALA A 30 11.33 -0.10 -6.77
C ALA A 30 11.33 -0.39 -5.26
N GLU A 31 12.50 -0.35 -4.63
CA GLU A 31 12.59 -0.42 -3.18
C GLU A 31 11.85 0.80 -2.65
N ILE A 32 10.56 0.60 -2.32
CA ILE A 32 9.72 1.66 -1.79
C ILE A 32 10.32 2.01 -0.43
N LEU A 33 10.90 3.21 -0.35
CA LEU A 33 11.36 3.80 0.89
C LEU A 33 10.15 3.86 1.84
N SER A 34 10.13 2.96 2.82
CA SER A 34 9.10 2.91 3.84
C SER A 34 9.62 3.60 5.09
N PHE A 35 8.78 4.44 5.69
CA PHE A 35 9.11 5.07 6.95
C PHE A 35 9.04 4.00 8.06
N GLN A 36 10.18 3.71 8.70
CA GLN A 36 10.31 2.58 9.65
C GLN A 36 10.39 3.01 11.11
N TRP A 37 10.97 4.20 11.38
CA TRP A 37 11.21 4.64 12.73
C TRP A 37 11.29 6.16 12.83
N CYS A 38 10.89 6.70 13.96
CA CYS A 38 11.04 8.10 14.30
C CYS A 38 11.83 8.27 15.60
N PHE A 39 12.66 9.30 15.63
CA PHE A 39 13.42 9.72 16.81
C PHE A 39 12.94 11.09 17.29
N GLY A 40 12.86 11.24 18.60
CA GLY A 40 12.35 12.47 19.23
C GLY A 40 10.83 12.53 19.27
N PHE A 41 10.32 13.54 19.97
CA PHE A 41 8.90 13.83 20.11
C PHE A 41 8.68 15.34 20.27
N ASN A 42 7.49 15.81 19.97
CA ASN A 42 7.10 17.19 20.21
C ASN A 42 6.83 17.40 21.71
N LYS A 43 7.72 18.14 22.39
CA LYS A 43 7.63 18.44 23.83
C LYS A 43 6.47 19.38 24.20
N ASP A 44 5.92 20.11 23.23
CA ASP A 44 4.81 21.04 23.45
C ASP A 44 3.46 20.29 23.48
N LEU A 45 3.47 19.00 23.11
CA LEU A 45 2.32 18.10 23.20
C LEU A 45 2.55 17.02 24.27
N PRO A 46 1.50 16.56 24.95
CA PRO A 46 1.63 15.53 25.95
C PRO A 46 1.98 14.17 25.32
N VAL A 47 2.84 13.42 26.01
CA VAL A 47 3.04 11.99 25.75
C VAL A 47 1.99 11.21 26.55
N LEU A 48 1.21 10.39 25.87
CA LEU A 48 0.17 9.58 26.49
C LEU A 48 0.71 8.20 26.86
N ASN A 49 0.56 7.83 28.13
CA ASN A 49 0.82 6.46 28.57
C ASN A 49 -0.40 5.60 28.31
N LEU A 50 -0.26 4.59 27.45
CA LEU A 50 -1.31 3.64 27.08
C LEU A 50 -1.06 2.25 27.68
N SER A 51 -0.20 2.17 28.69
CA SER A 51 0.16 0.90 29.32
C SER A 51 -0.97 0.40 30.20
N ILE A 52 -1.46 -0.81 29.90
CA ILE A 52 -2.48 -1.52 30.69
C ILE A 52 -1.99 -2.94 30.89
N ASN A 53 -1.91 -3.38 32.14
CA ASN A 53 -1.44 -4.71 32.52
C ASN A 53 -0.07 -5.03 31.89
N ASN A 54 -0.07 -5.99 30.96
CA ASN A 54 1.11 -6.46 30.25
C ASN A 54 1.43 -5.66 28.98
N THR A 55 0.53 -4.78 28.55
CA THR A 55 0.77 -3.88 27.42
C THR A 55 1.60 -2.70 27.88
N LYS A 56 2.74 -2.46 27.22
CA LYS A 56 3.69 -1.39 27.53
C LYS A 56 3.81 -0.46 26.32
N LYS A 57 2.88 0.49 26.21
CA LYS A 57 2.75 1.38 25.06
C LYS A 57 2.72 2.85 25.45
N LEU A 58 3.37 3.66 24.63
CA LEU A 58 3.31 5.12 24.66
C LEU A 58 2.72 5.61 23.34
N PHE A 59 1.97 6.70 23.39
CA PHE A 59 1.61 7.46 22.20
C PHE A 59 2.19 8.87 22.30
N PHE A 60 2.90 9.29 21.25
CA PHE A 60 3.45 10.63 21.15
C PHE A 60 3.38 11.10 19.70
N VAL A 61 3.56 12.40 19.51
CA VAL A 61 3.61 13.02 18.18
C VAL A 61 5.05 13.42 17.89
N ALA A 62 5.50 13.20 16.66
CA ALA A 62 6.78 13.69 16.16
C ALA A 62 6.56 14.31 14.78
N SER A 63 6.97 15.56 14.57
CA SER A 63 6.64 16.31 13.34
C SER A 63 5.13 16.25 13.02
N GLN A 64 4.73 15.66 11.89
CA GLN A 64 3.33 15.52 11.44
C GLN A 64 2.78 14.09 11.62
N ILE A 65 3.47 13.22 12.36
CA ILE A 65 3.08 11.82 12.53
C ILE A 65 2.75 11.49 13.98
N GLY A 66 1.75 10.63 14.15
CA GLY A 66 1.52 9.96 15.43
C GLY A 66 2.41 8.73 15.52
N VAL A 67 3.00 8.47 16.69
CA VAL A 67 3.83 7.30 16.95
C VAL A 67 3.24 6.53 18.11
N LEU A 68 2.85 5.28 17.85
CA LEU A 68 2.51 4.31 18.89
C LEU A 68 3.73 3.43 19.13
N TYR A 69 4.37 3.60 20.29
CA TYR A 69 5.59 2.89 20.64
C TYR A 69 5.34 1.81 21.68
N ASP A 70 5.52 0.55 21.29
CA ASP A 70 5.61 -0.59 22.20
C ASP A 70 7.06 -0.72 22.69
N PHE A 71 7.30 -0.24 23.91
CA PHE A 71 8.64 -0.21 24.49
C PHE A 71 9.06 -1.53 25.14
N ALA A 72 8.15 -2.50 25.32
CA ALA A 72 8.52 -3.85 25.74
C ALA A 72 9.09 -4.66 24.57
N ASN A 73 8.54 -4.47 23.37
CA ASN A 73 8.94 -5.21 22.17
C ASN A 73 9.85 -4.41 21.23
N ASN A 74 10.16 -3.16 21.58
CA ASN A 74 10.91 -2.21 20.76
C ASN A 74 10.35 -2.05 19.34
N ARG A 75 9.04 -1.79 19.22
CA ARG A 75 8.36 -1.60 17.93
C ARG A 75 7.61 -0.29 17.89
N GLN A 76 7.75 0.45 16.80
CA GLN A 76 6.93 1.62 16.51
C GLN A 76 5.91 1.29 15.44
N GLN A 77 4.68 1.76 15.64
CA GLN A 77 3.68 1.87 14.60
C GLN A 77 3.50 3.36 14.29
N LEU A 78 3.75 3.70 13.03
CA LEU A 78 3.75 5.06 12.55
C LEU A 78 2.37 5.33 11.95
N LEU A 79 1.66 6.27 12.55
CA LEU A 79 0.33 6.68 12.16
C LEU A 79 0.47 7.92 11.29
N ILE A 80 0.60 7.67 9.99
CA ILE A 80 0.64 8.69 8.95
C ILE A 80 -0.77 8.76 8.37
N GLY A 81 -1.41 9.92 8.46
CA GLY A 81 -2.65 10.14 7.71
C GLY A 81 -2.38 10.19 6.20
N HIS A 82 -3.42 10.09 5.37
CA HIS A 82 -3.30 10.65 4.02
C HIS A 82 -3.16 12.17 4.16
N VAL A 83 -2.12 12.73 3.55
CA VAL A 83 -1.91 14.17 3.42
C VAL A 83 -2.58 14.62 2.12
#